data_AF-A0A920IWI6-F1
#
_entry.id   AF-A0A920IWI6-F1
#
_cell.length_a   1.000
_cell.length_b   1.000
_cell.length_c   1.000
_cell.angle_alpha   90.00
_cell.angle_beta   90.00
_cell.angle_gamma   90.00
#
_symmetry.space_group_name_H-M   'P 1'
#
loop_
_entity.id
_entity.type
_entity.pdbx_description
1 polymer ?
#
loop_
_entity_poly.entity_id
_entity_poly.type
_entity_poly.pdbx_seq_one_letter_code
_entity_poly.pdbx_strand_id
1 'polypeptide(L)'
;MEWMALCSFLPGPTSTQVITGIGLERGGRSLALLTLVVWALPMILLMGCLSFIPQVFGSSNSFPVWLEFLVPMAAGFVAWAAWQIGRKVVTDKLSVALWAQGFAVVLMSGSPWGIPLILLSGGILGIVLGDSQKSEPNDNVVGNSFPWGIFTLFVGITSTCWIAMQFSLIP
;
A
#
# COMPACT_ATOMS: atom_id res chain seq x y z
N MET A 1 -24.17 -9.91 3.25
CA MET A 1 -23.76 -9.19 2.02
C MET A 1 -23.61 -7.69 2.26
N GLU A 2 -24.15 -7.14 3.35
CA GLU A 2 -24.08 -5.69 3.65
C GLU A 2 -22.66 -5.18 3.88
N TRP A 3 -21.76 -5.98 4.46
CA TRP A 3 -20.35 -5.62 4.66
C TRP A 3 -19.56 -5.42 3.36
N MET A 4 -19.86 -6.19 2.32
CA MET A 4 -19.22 -5.98 1.02
C MET A 4 -19.65 -4.64 0.42
N ALA A 5 -20.93 -4.27 0.54
CA ALA A 5 -21.42 -2.99 0.06
C ALA A 5 -20.85 -1.81 0.86
N LEU A 6 -20.81 -1.92 2.19
CA LEU A 6 -20.24 -0.90 3.08
C LEU A 6 -18.73 -0.73 2.88
N CYS A 7 -17.97 -1.82 2.82
CA CYS A 7 -16.53 -1.74 2.56
C CYS A 7 -16.18 -1.33 1.12
N SER A 8 -17.09 -1.50 0.16
CA SER A 8 -16.93 -0.91 -1.19
C SER A 8 -17.09 0.61 -1.19
N PHE A 9 -17.76 1.16 -0.17
CA PHE A 9 -17.96 2.59 0.01
C PHE A 9 -16.83 3.24 0.83
N LEU A 10 -16.23 2.52 1.79
CA LEU A 10 -15.09 3.01 2.56
C LEU A 10 -13.80 3.00 1.71
N PRO A 11 -12.97 4.07 1.77
CA PRO A 11 -11.72 4.14 1.02
C PRO A 11 -10.71 3.09 1.51
N GLY A 12 -10.32 2.16 0.63
CA GLY A 12 -9.30 1.15 0.88
C GLY A 12 -9.45 -0.12 0.03
N PRO A 13 -8.55 -1.12 0.20
CA PRO A 13 -8.65 -2.39 -0.50
C PRO A 13 -9.83 -3.20 0.04
N THR A 14 -10.83 -3.44 -0.80
CA THR A 14 -12.10 -4.06 -0.39
C THR A 14 -11.91 -5.42 0.29
N SER A 15 -10.92 -6.22 -0.11
CA SER A 15 -10.67 -7.55 0.50
C SER A 15 -10.23 -7.46 1.97
N THR A 16 -9.32 -6.55 2.31
CA THR A 16 -8.84 -6.39 3.69
C THR A 16 -9.88 -5.68 4.56
N GLN A 17 -10.56 -4.69 4.00
CA GLN A 17 -11.63 -3.98 4.70
C GLN A 17 -12.79 -4.89 5.07
N VAL A 18 -13.22 -5.77 4.16
CA VAL A 18 -14.33 -6.70 4.44
C VAL A 18 -13.96 -7.68 5.56
N ILE A 19 -12.77 -8.29 5.52
CA ILE A 19 -12.38 -9.29 6.53
C ILE A 19 -12.11 -8.66 7.91
N THR A 20 -11.51 -7.48 7.95
CA THR A 20 -11.29 -6.74 9.21
C THR A 20 -12.62 -6.19 9.75
N GLY A 21 -13.51 -5.72 8.89
CA GLY A 21 -14.85 -5.25 9.26
C GLY A 21 -15.71 -6.36 9.89
N ILE A 22 -15.72 -7.55 9.28
CA ILE A 22 -16.41 -8.72 9.85
C ILE A 22 -15.79 -9.12 11.21
N GLY A 23 -14.46 -9.07 11.33
CA GLY A 23 -13.77 -9.36 12.59
C GLY A 23 -14.11 -8.35 13.70
N LEU A 24 -14.24 -7.08 13.34
CA LEU A 24 -14.59 -5.99 14.27
C LEU A 24 -16.02 -6.13 14.79
N GLU A 25 -16.97 -6.44 13.92
CA GLU A 25 -18.38 -6.62 14.31
C GLU A 25 -18.55 -7.83 15.24
N ARG A 26 -17.86 -8.95 14.96
CA ARG A 26 -18.07 -10.19 15.70
C ARG A 26 -17.34 -10.29 17.04
N GLY A 27 -16.23 -9.59 17.24
CA GLY A 27 -15.48 -9.68 18.50
C GLY A 27 -14.62 -8.47 18.82
N GLY A 28 -15.00 -7.31 18.29
CA GLY A 28 -14.31 -6.06 18.57
C GLY A 28 -12.88 -6.02 18.02
N ARG A 29 -12.10 -5.10 18.59
CA ARG A 29 -10.75 -4.75 18.08
C ARG A 29 -9.77 -5.92 18.08
N SER A 30 -9.88 -6.83 19.05
CA SER A 30 -9.00 -7.99 19.17
C SER A 30 -9.24 -9.00 18.05
N LEU A 31 -10.51 -9.32 17.74
CA LEU A 31 -10.84 -10.21 16.62
C LEU A 31 -10.53 -9.57 15.27
N ALA A 32 -10.68 -8.25 15.12
CA ALA A 32 -10.29 -7.54 13.90
C ALA A 32 -8.79 -7.67 13.58
N LEU A 33 -7.93 -7.60 14.62
CA LEU A 33 -6.49 -7.85 14.46
C LEU A 33 -6.22 -9.31 14.14
N LEU A 34 -6.89 -10.24 14.81
CA LEU A 34 -6.70 -11.67 14.59
C LEU A 34 -7.11 -12.08 13.16
N THR A 35 -8.22 -11.56 12.63
CA THR A 35 -8.64 -11.85 11.25
C THR A 35 -7.67 -11.28 10.23
N LEU A 36 -7.09 -10.10 10.49
CA LEU A 36 -6.04 -9.52 9.64
C LEU A 36 -4.77 -10.37 9.65
N VAL A 37 -4.34 -10.85 10.82
CA VAL A 37 -3.18 -11.75 10.95
C VAL A 37 -3.44 -13.06 10.20
N VAL A 38 -4.58 -13.71 10.42
CA VAL A 38 -4.94 -14.97 9.74
C VAL A 38 -5.01 -14.77 8.22
N TRP A 39 -5.47 -13.60 7.75
CA TRP A 39 -5.51 -13.26 6.33
C TRP A 39 -4.11 -13.08 5.71
N ALA A 40 -3.18 -12.45 6.43
CA ALA A 40 -1.82 -12.21 5.93
C ALA A 40 -0.89 -13.44 6.05
N LEU A 41 -1.14 -14.28 7.05
CA LEU A 41 -0.35 -15.47 7.38
C LEU A 41 -0.07 -16.42 6.20
N PRO A 42 -1.02 -16.79 5.31
CA PRO A 42 -0.75 -17.70 4.21
C PRO A 42 0.32 -17.17 3.25
N MET A 43 0.31 -15.86 2.94
CA MET A 43 1.33 -15.28 2.06
C MET A 43 2.68 -15.14 2.76
N ILE A 44 2.68 -14.82 4.06
CA ILE A 44 3.92 -14.78 4.86
C ILE A 44 4.57 -16.17 4.91
N LEU A 45 3.78 -17.22 5.14
CA LEU A 45 4.30 -18.60 5.13
C LEU A 45 4.78 -19.00 3.75
N LEU A 46 4.02 -18.72 2.70
CA LEU A 46 4.42 -19.06 1.32
C LEU A 46 5.74 -18.38 0.95
N MET A 47 5.83 -17.06 1.13
CA MET A 47 7.04 -16.30 0.81
C MET A 47 8.21 -16.68 1.72
N GLY A 48 7.94 -16.94 3.00
CA GLY A 48 8.92 -17.46 3.95
C GLY A 48 9.51 -18.80 3.51
N CYS A 49 8.66 -19.75 3.11
CA CYS A 49 9.09 -21.03 2.58
C CYS A 49 9.87 -20.89 1.26
N LEU A 50 9.41 -20.03 0.34
CA LEU A 50 10.08 -19.76 -0.93
C LEU A 50 11.49 -19.18 -0.73
N SER A 51 11.71 -18.40 0.33
CA SER A 51 13.01 -17.81 0.67
C SER A 51 14.10 -18.85 0.97
N PHE A 52 13.72 -20.04 1.44
CA PHE A 52 14.68 -21.12 1.73
C PHE A 52 15.04 -21.97 0.50
N ILE A 53 14.28 -21.86 -0.60
CA ILE A 53 14.52 -22.64 -1.82
C ILE A 53 15.95 -22.44 -2.36
N PRO A 54 16.48 -21.22 -2.51
CA PRO A 54 17.85 -21.02 -3.01
C PRO A 54 18.93 -21.63 -2.10
N GLN A 55 18.68 -21.73 -0.79
CA GLN A 55 19.63 -22.28 0.18
C GLN A 55 19.70 -23.81 0.11
N VAL A 56 18.58 -24.48 -0.19
CA VAL A 56 18.49 -25.95 -0.27
C VAL A 56 19.01 -26.50 -1.59
N PHE A 57 18.80 -25.77 -2.70
CA PHE A 57 19.19 -26.22 -4.05
C PHE A 57 20.65 -25.91 -4.43
N GLY A 58 21.48 -25.52 -3.45
CA GLY A 58 22.92 -25.26 -3.53
C GLY A 58 23.56 -25.45 -4.90
N SER A 59 23.61 -24.40 -5.73
CA SER A 59 24.49 -24.34 -6.89
C SER A 59 24.57 -22.94 -7.47
N SER A 60 25.78 -22.40 -7.43
CA SER A 60 26.25 -21.15 -8.06
C SER A 60 25.51 -19.88 -7.65
N ASN A 61 26.24 -18.77 -7.57
CA ASN A 61 25.78 -17.46 -7.11
C ASN A 61 24.78 -16.78 -8.09
N SER A 62 24.00 -17.56 -8.84
CA SER A 62 23.19 -17.11 -9.97
C SER A 62 21.78 -17.70 -9.87
N PHE A 63 20.78 -16.82 -9.86
CA PHE A 63 19.38 -17.23 -9.91
C PHE A 63 19.13 -18.10 -11.16
N PRO A 64 18.27 -19.13 -11.08
CA PRO A 64 17.83 -19.88 -12.25
C PRO A 64 17.26 -18.94 -13.32
N VAL A 65 17.64 -19.14 -14.58
CA VAL A 65 17.23 -18.29 -15.73
C VAL A 65 15.71 -18.11 -15.82
N TRP A 66 14.92 -19.09 -15.37
CA TRP A 66 13.46 -18.98 -15.36
C TRP A 66 12.90 -17.99 -14.31
N LEU A 67 13.61 -17.76 -13.19
CA LEU A 67 13.22 -16.74 -12.20
C LEU A 67 13.47 -15.32 -12.70
N GLU A 68 14.38 -15.13 -13.64
CA GLU A 68 14.66 -13.81 -14.21
C GLU A 68 13.43 -13.25 -14.95
N PHE A 69 12.60 -14.12 -15.54
CA PHE A 69 11.32 -13.73 -16.15
C PHE A 69 10.23 -13.37 -15.13
N LEU A 70 10.39 -13.72 -13.87
CA LEU A 70 9.41 -13.43 -12.83
C LEU A 70 9.33 -11.92 -12.53
N VAL A 71 10.46 -11.22 -12.59
CA VAL A 71 10.55 -9.76 -12.39
C VAL A 71 9.76 -8.97 -13.45
N PRO A 72 9.99 -9.15 -14.77
CA PRO A 72 9.21 -8.45 -15.79
C PRO A 72 7.74 -8.90 -15.82
N MET A 73 7.42 -10.17 -15.50
CA MET A 73 6.04 -10.61 -15.35
C MET A 73 5.31 -9.88 -14.21
N ALA A 74 5.95 -9.76 -13.04
CA ALA A 74 5.40 -9.02 -11.91
C ALA A 74 5.19 -7.54 -12.26
N ALA A 75 6.15 -6.91 -12.94
CA ALA A 75 6.01 -5.54 -13.43
C ALA A 75 4.81 -5.38 -14.38
N GLY A 76 4.59 -6.35 -15.28
CA GLY A 76 3.42 -6.37 -16.17
C GLY A 76 2.09 -6.46 -15.41
N PHE A 77 2.00 -7.33 -14.39
CA PHE A 77 0.81 -7.43 -13.54
C PHE A 77 0.51 -6.13 -12.79
N VAL A 78 1.55 -5.50 -12.22
CA VAL A 78 1.41 -4.22 -11.51
C VAL A 78 0.97 -3.11 -12.46
N ALA A 79 1.56 -3.03 -13.66
CA ALA A 79 1.18 -2.06 -14.67
C ALA A 79 -0.28 -2.23 -15.12
N TRP A 80 -0.72 -3.47 -15.34
CA TRP A 80 -2.11 -3.75 -15.70
C TRP A 80 -3.09 -3.40 -14.57
N ALA A 81 -2.76 -3.75 -13.32
CA ALA A 81 -3.56 -3.40 -12.16
C ALA A 81 -3.64 -1.87 -11.98
N ALA A 82 -2.51 -1.16 -12.12
CA ALA A 82 -2.45 0.29 -12.06
C ALA A 82 -3.30 0.94 -13.16
N TRP A 83 -3.28 0.39 -14.38
CA TRP A 83 -4.14 0.84 -15.47
C TRP A 83 -5.63 0.60 -15.20
N GLN A 84 -5.99 -0.58 -14.70
CA GLN A 84 -7.36 -0.94 -14.38
C GLN A 84 -7.94 -0.03 -13.27
N ILE A 85 -7.14 0.27 -12.25
CA ILE A 85 -7.52 1.19 -11.16
C ILE A 85 -7.56 2.63 -11.68
N GLY A 86 -6.55 3.05 -12.43
CA GLY A 86 -6.47 4.38 -13.02
C GLY A 86 -7.72 4.71 -13.85
N ARG A 87 -8.15 3.78 -14.71
CA ARG A 87 -9.39 3.95 -15.50
C ARG A 87 -10.66 4.14 -14.67
N LYS A 88 -10.70 3.66 -13.43
CA LYS A 88 -11.85 3.80 -12.53
C LYS A 88 -11.79 5.09 -11.70
N VAL A 89 -10.58 5.54 -11.36
CA VAL A 89 -10.35 6.67 -10.44
C VAL A 89 -10.13 7.99 -11.17
N VAL A 90 -9.62 7.94 -12.41
CA VAL A 90 -9.28 9.12 -13.21
C VAL A 90 -10.51 9.59 -13.99
N THR A 91 -11.35 10.39 -13.32
CA THR A 91 -12.56 11.00 -13.89
C THR A 91 -12.36 12.48 -14.20
N ASP A 92 -11.68 13.20 -13.30
CA ASP A 92 -11.55 14.65 -13.32
C ASP A 92 -10.15 15.12 -13.72
N LYS A 93 -10.04 16.39 -14.15
CA LYS A 93 -8.76 17.01 -14.54
C LYS A 93 -7.72 16.96 -13.41
N LEU A 94 -8.17 17.11 -12.17
CA LEU A 94 -7.32 16.98 -10.97
C LEU A 94 -6.84 15.54 -10.80
N SER A 95 -7.72 14.55 -10.93
CA SER A 95 -7.36 13.13 -10.83
C SER A 95 -6.36 12.72 -11.91
N VAL A 96 -6.50 13.27 -13.12
CA VAL A 96 -5.51 13.10 -14.21
C VAL A 96 -4.16 13.70 -13.81
N ALA A 97 -4.14 14.92 -13.27
CA ALA A 97 -2.92 15.60 -12.86
C ALA A 97 -2.18 14.84 -11.73
N LEU A 98 -2.92 14.38 -10.72
CA LEU A 98 -2.36 13.55 -9.64
C LEU A 98 -1.83 12.21 -10.15
N TRP A 99 -2.55 11.58 -11.09
CA TRP A 99 -2.13 10.31 -11.67
C TRP A 99 -0.85 10.45 -12.50
N ALA A 100 -0.76 11.48 -13.34
CA ALA A 100 0.43 11.79 -14.13
C ALA A 100 1.62 12.19 -13.24
N GLN A 101 1.39 12.99 -12.20
CA GLN A 101 2.42 13.37 -11.23
C GLN A 101 2.94 12.14 -10.47
N GLY A 102 2.05 11.30 -9.96
CA GLY A 102 2.44 10.08 -9.25
C GLY A 102 3.29 9.18 -10.13
N PHE A 103 2.88 8.98 -11.39
CA PHE A 103 3.68 8.24 -12.36
C PHE A 103 5.07 8.85 -12.57
N ALA A 104 5.17 10.17 -12.74
CA ALA A 104 6.45 10.85 -12.90
C ALA A 104 7.37 10.66 -11.68
N VAL A 105 6.84 10.80 -10.46
CA VAL A 105 7.64 10.64 -9.23
C VAL A 105 8.11 9.20 -9.04
N VAL A 106 7.28 8.20 -9.36
CA VAL A 106 7.70 6.78 -9.32
C VAL A 106 8.85 6.53 -10.29
N LEU A 107 8.78 7.04 -11.52
CA LEU A 107 9.84 6.85 -12.51
C LEU A 107 11.17 7.52 -12.10
N MET A 108 11.10 8.64 -11.39
CA MET A 108 12.29 9.35 -10.90
C MET A 108 12.84 8.77 -9.58
N SER A 109 12.01 8.06 -8.81
CA SER A 109 12.38 7.56 -7.49
C SER A 109 13.00 6.16 -7.58
N GLY A 110 14.32 6.08 -7.65
CA GLY A 110 15.08 4.83 -7.46
C GLY A 110 15.22 4.41 -5.98
N SER A 111 14.44 5.01 -5.06
CA SER A 111 14.64 4.90 -3.62
C SER A 111 13.29 4.76 -2.89
N PRO A 112 13.24 4.05 -1.73
CA PRO A 112 12.02 3.91 -0.91
C PRO A 112 11.36 5.23 -0.49
N TRP A 113 12.11 6.34 -0.55
CA TRP A 113 11.63 7.69 -0.31
C TRP A 113 10.63 8.21 -1.36
N GLY A 114 10.42 7.49 -2.46
CA GLY A 114 9.44 7.86 -3.49
C GLY A 114 8.02 7.95 -2.95
N ILE A 115 7.61 7.06 -2.03
CA ILE A 115 6.25 7.04 -1.47
C ILE A 115 5.93 8.32 -0.66
N PRO A 116 6.74 8.72 0.35
CA PRO A 116 6.47 9.96 1.08
C PRO A 116 6.58 11.20 0.17
N LEU A 117 7.48 11.21 -0.81
CA LEU A 117 7.57 12.29 -1.80
C LEU A 117 6.31 12.41 -2.66
N ILE A 118 5.76 11.29 -3.12
CA ILE A 118 4.49 11.25 -3.86
C ILE A 118 3.35 11.81 -3.01
N LEU A 119 3.30 11.43 -1.73
CA LEU A 119 2.24 11.85 -0.84
C LEU A 119 2.30 13.35 -0.59
N LEU A 120 3.50 13.87 -0.34
CA LEU A 120 3.75 15.27 -0.03
C LEU A 120 3.51 16.15 -1.27
N SER A 121 4.09 15.78 -2.41
CA SER A 121 3.90 16.51 -3.66
C SER A 121 2.45 16.42 -4.15
N GLY A 122 1.80 15.26 -4.03
CA GLY A 122 0.40 15.07 -4.43
C GLY A 122 -0.55 15.87 -3.54
N GLY A 123 -0.27 15.97 -2.24
CA GLY A 123 -1.00 16.84 -1.31
C GLY A 123 -0.90 18.31 -1.68
N ILE A 124 0.30 18.81 -2.01
CA ILE A 124 0.50 20.20 -2.47
C ILE A 124 -0.27 20.45 -3.76
N LEU A 125 -0.14 19.56 -4.74
CA LEU A 125 -0.84 19.69 -6.02
C LEU A 125 -2.36 19.65 -5.84
N GLY A 126 -2.84 18.81 -4.92
CA GLY A 126 -4.24 18.73 -4.52
C GLY A 126 -4.76 20.02 -3.88
N ILE A 127 -3.95 20.75 -3.10
CA ILE A 127 -4.37 22.05 -2.53
C ILE A 127 -4.42 23.13 -3.61
N VAL A 128 -3.44 23.14 -4.52
CA VAL A 128 -3.33 24.16 -5.59
C VAL A 128 -4.41 24.00 -6.66
N LEU A 129 -4.75 22.76 -7.04
CA LEU A 129 -5.80 22.48 -8.05
C LEU A 129 -7.17 22.10 -7.44
N GLY A 130 -7.24 21.87 -6.13
CA GLY A 130 -8.40 21.31 -5.41
C GLY A 130 -9.65 22.16 -5.37
N ASP A 131 -9.58 23.40 -5.84
CA ASP A 131 -10.71 24.34 -5.83
C ASP A 131 -11.91 23.84 -6.67
N SER A 132 -11.71 22.84 -7.53
CA SER A 132 -12.77 22.21 -8.36
C SER A 132 -13.50 21.03 -7.70
N GLN A 133 -13.07 20.55 -6.53
CA GLN A 133 -13.79 19.56 -5.74
C GLN A 133 -14.23 20.23 -4.45
N LYS A 134 -15.29 21.04 -4.56
CA LYS A 134 -16.00 21.56 -3.40
C LYS A 134 -16.55 20.36 -2.64
N SER A 135 -15.79 19.89 -1.64
CA SER A 135 -16.22 18.91 -0.68
C SER A 135 -17.63 19.26 -0.24
N GLU A 136 -18.56 18.29 -0.33
CA GLU A 136 -19.87 18.46 0.32
C GLU A 136 -19.63 18.98 1.75
N PRO A 137 -20.41 19.97 2.22
CA PRO A 137 -20.26 20.49 3.56
C PRO A 137 -20.66 19.37 4.51
N ASN A 138 -19.67 18.63 5.01
CA ASN A 138 -19.88 17.62 6.02
C ASN A 138 -20.01 18.39 7.34
N ASP A 139 -21.24 18.79 7.67
CA ASP A 139 -21.62 19.46 8.92
C ASP A 139 -21.44 18.59 10.18
N ASN A 140 -20.69 17.50 10.08
CA ASN A 140 -20.12 16.79 11.21
C ASN A 140 -18.61 16.86 11.08
N VAL A 141 -18.02 17.94 11.62
CA VAL A 141 -16.60 17.98 11.95
C VAL A 141 -16.35 16.83 12.94
N VAL A 142 -16.05 15.65 12.41
CA VAL A 142 -15.45 14.57 13.19
C VAL A 142 -14.18 15.17 13.75
N GLY A 143 -14.19 15.40 15.07
CA GLY A 143 -13.15 16.13 15.76
C GLY A 143 -11.77 15.68 15.30
N ASN A 144 -10.92 16.66 15.00
CA ASN A 144 -9.55 16.53 14.53
C ASN A 144 -8.67 15.80 15.57
N SER A 145 -8.93 14.52 15.82
CA SER A 145 -7.99 13.62 16.46
C SER A 145 -7.29 12.87 15.33
N PHE A 146 -6.39 13.59 14.65
CA PHE A 146 -5.38 12.93 13.83
C PHE A 146 -4.82 11.78 14.69
N PRO A 147 -4.93 10.51 14.26
CA PRO A 147 -4.61 9.37 15.11
C PRO A 147 -3.09 9.26 15.24
N TRP A 148 -2.53 10.13 16.08
CA TRP A 148 -1.10 10.30 16.33
C TRP A 148 -0.43 8.98 16.69
N GLY A 149 -1.14 8.08 17.37
CA GLY A 149 -0.64 6.75 17.69
C GLY A 149 -0.33 5.88 16.46
N ILE A 150 -1.15 5.93 15.40
CA ILE A 150 -0.89 5.17 14.17
C ILE A 150 0.22 5.83 13.35
N PHE A 151 0.25 7.16 13.33
CA PHE A 151 1.31 7.92 12.66
C PHE A 151 2.69 7.69 13.29
N THR A 152 2.80 7.75 14.62
CA THR A 152 4.07 7.50 15.32
C THR A 152 4.52 6.05 15.19
N LEU A 153 3.59 5.09 15.16
CA LEU A 153 3.89 3.68 14.89
C LEU A 153 4.47 3.50 13.48
N PHE A 154 3.85 4.11 12.46
CA PHE A 154 4.34 4.08 11.09
C PHE A 154 5.74 4.71 10.94
N VAL A 155 5.95 5.88 11.53
CA VAL A 155 7.26 6.56 11.55
C VAL A 155 8.30 5.73 12.32
N GLY A 156 7.90 5.08 13.41
CA GLY A 156 8.77 4.20 14.18
C GLY A 156 9.21 2.97 13.39
N ILE A 157 8.29 2.25 12.74
CA ILE A 157 8.61 1.08 11.92
C ILE A 157 9.55 1.46 10.76
N THR A 158 9.22 2.54 10.04
CA THR A 158 10.02 2.98 8.89
C THR A 158 11.42 3.43 9.30
N SER A 159 11.54 4.16 10.41
CA SER A 159 12.84 4.57 10.96
C SER A 159 13.66 3.38 11.43
N THR A 160 13.03 2.42 12.11
CA THR A 160 13.71 1.21 12.61
C THR A 160 14.18 0.33 11.45
N CYS A 161 13.36 0.18 10.40
CA CYS A 161 13.72 -0.55 9.19
C CYS A 161 14.87 0.14 8.45
N TRP A 162 14.84 1.47 8.33
CA TRP A 162 15.94 2.26 7.74
C TRP A 162 17.26 2.09 8.49
N ILE A 163 17.20 2.12 9.83
CA ILE A 163 18.37 1.88 10.69
C ILE A 163 18.89 0.45 10.51
N ALA A 164 18.01 -0.55 10.46
CA ALA A 164 18.41 -1.94 10.23
C ALA A 164 19.09 -2.13 8.86
N MET A 165 18.61 -1.44 7.81
CA MET A 165 19.24 -1.46 6.49
C MET A 165 20.65 -0.84 6.50
N GLN A 166 20.86 0.26 7.25
CA GLN A 166 22.18 0.86 7.45
C GLN A 166 23.16 -0.11 8.13
N PHE A 167 22.71 -0.88 9.13
CA PHE A 167 23.54 -1.90 9.78
C PHE A 167 23.85 -3.11 8.90
N SER A 168 22.95 -3.47 7.97
CA SER A 168 23.20 -4.57 7.01
C SER A 168 24.16 -4.21 5.87
N LEU A 169 24.48 -2.92 5.69
CA LEU A 169 25.37 -2.39 4.65
C LEU A 169 26.80 -2.12 5.15
N ILE A 170 27.08 -2.39 6.43
CA ILE A 170 28.43 -2.29 7.00
C ILE A 170 29.02 -3.71 7.03
N PRO A 171 30.08 -3.99 6.24
CA PRO A 171 30.70 -5.32 6.14
C PRO A 171 31.39 -5.75 7.45
#